data_AF-A0A2N5Z4P9-F1
#
_entry.id   AF-A0A2N5Z4P9-F1
#
_cell.length_a   1.000
_cell.length_b   1.000
_cell.length_c   1.000
_cell.angle_alpha   90.00
_cell.angle_beta   90.00
_cell.angle_gamma   90.00
#
_symmetry.space_group_name_H-M   'P 1'
#
loop_
_entity.id
_entity.type
_entity.pdbx_description
1 polymer ?
#
loop_
_entity_poly.entity_id
_entity_poly.type
_entity_poly.pdbx_seq_one_letter_code
_entity_poly.pdbx_strand_id
1 'polypeptide(L)' 'MMGGGYPLTQIWIFDTDGNQLGTIGEGGSDDGQFYRIQGMTVSANGVIYVTDPYQGQVTLFEDNGIFLNKFGEYGTT' A
#
# COMPACT_ATOMS: atom_id res chain seq x y z
N MET A 1 -9.59 20.63 -8.81
CA MET A 1 -8.22 20.21 -8.45
C MET A 1 -8.14 20.22 -6.93
N MET A 2 -8.13 19.04 -6.29
CA MET A 2 -8.08 18.92 -4.83
C MET A 2 -6.65 19.24 -4.37
N GLY A 3 -6.45 20.43 -3.79
CA GLY A 3 -5.18 20.86 -3.23
C GLY A 3 -4.98 20.27 -1.84
N GLY A 4 -4.01 19.39 -1.70
CA GLY A 4 -3.63 18.71 -0.46
C GLY A 4 -3.11 17.33 -0.83
N GLY A 5 -1.79 17.20 -0.99
CA GLY A 5 -1.16 15.94 -1.35
C GLY A 5 -1.63 14.85 -0.41
N TYR A 6 -2.06 13.71 -0.95
CA TYR A 6 -2.55 12.61 -0.13
C TYR A 6 -1.42 12.17 0.82
N PRO A 7 -1.56 12.32 2.16
CA PRO A 7 -0.44 12.07 3.08
C PRO A 7 -0.26 10.59 3.41
N LEU A 8 -1.22 9.74 3.01
CA LEU A 8 -1.26 8.31 3.35
C LEU A 8 -0.98 7.45 2.12
N THR A 9 0.21 7.64 1.56
CA THR A 9 0.68 6.93 0.36
C THR A 9 1.86 6.01 0.64
N GLN A 10 2.37 6.03 1.88
CA GLN A 10 3.52 5.24 2.31
C GLN A 10 3.17 4.38 3.51
N ILE A 11 3.79 3.20 3.54
CA ILE A 11 3.80 2.27 4.67
C ILE A 11 5.17 2.37 5.31
N TRP A 12 5.25 2.62 6.60
CA TRP A 12 6.52 2.76 7.30
C TRP A 12 6.90 1.45 7.98
N ILE A 13 8.17 1.05 7.80
CA ILE A 13 8.73 -0.15 8.41
C ILE A 13 9.61 0.29 9.58
N PHE A 14 9.39 -0.31 10.74
CA PHE A 14 10.15 -0.08 11.95
C PHE A 14 10.71 -1.38 12.49
N ASP A 15 11.85 -1.33 13.19
CA ASP A 15 12.28 -2.43 14.04
C ASP A 15 11.50 -2.46 15.37
N THR A 16 11.78 -3.45 16.22
CA THR A 16 11.11 -3.63 17.51
C THR A 16 11.47 -2.57 18.54
N ASP A 17 12.54 -1.80 18.31
CA ASP A 17 12.97 -0.70 19.16
C ASP A 17 12.35 0.64 18.71
N GLY A 18 11.62 0.63 17.59
CA GLY A 18 10.96 1.80 17.01
C GLY A 18 11.84 2.62 16.07
N ASN A 19 12.99 2.11 15.64
CA ASN A 19 13.81 2.78 14.63
C ASN A 19 13.21 2.56 13.24
N GLN A 20 13.13 3.62 12.44
CA GLN A 20 12.64 3.53 11.06
C GLN A 20 13.66 2.81 10.17
N LEU A 21 13.23 1.71 9.54
CA LEU A 21 14.04 0.92 8.61
C LEU A 21 13.83 1.34 7.15
N GLY A 22 12.63 1.84 6.82
CA GLY A 22 12.31 2.26 5.46
C GLY A 22 10.82 2.52 5.24
N THR A 23 10.45 2.62 3.97
CA THR A 23 9.05 2.82 3.54
C THR A 23 8.72 2.02 2.28
N ILE A 24 7.47 1.58 2.16
CA ILE A 24 6.90 0.96 0.95
C ILE A 24 5.86 1.91 0.37
N GLY A 25 5.82 2.00 -0.96
CA GLY A 25 4.82 2.77 -1.70
C GLY A 25 5.16 4.25 -1.85
N GLU A 26 4.47 4.89 -2.79
CA GLU A 26 4.54 6.32 -3.07
C GLU A 26 3.21 6.82 -3.65
N GLY A 27 3.09 8.14 -3.83
CA GLY A 27 1.89 8.75 -4.36
C GLY A 27 1.72 8.52 -5.87
N GLY A 28 0.62 7.89 -6.29
CA GLY A 28 0.29 7.72 -7.71
C GLY A 28 -0.65 6.54 -8.00
N SER A 29 -0.67 6.09 -9.25
CA SER A 29 -1.55 5.03 -9.77
C SER A 29 -0.84 3.84 -10.41
N ASP A 30 0.49 3.89 -10.50
CA ASP A 30 1.27 2.77 -11.05
C ASP A 30 1.36 1.62 -10.04
N ASP A 31 1.95 0.50 -10.47
CA ASP A 31 2.09 -0.67 -9.61
C ASP A 31 2.89 -0.35 -8.34
N GLY A 32 2.29 -0.65 -7.19
CA GLY A 32 2.85 -0.33 -5.88
C GLY A 32 2.63 1.11 -5.40
N GLN A 33 1.99 1.97 -6.19
CA GLN A 33 1.64 3.33 -5.80
C GLN A 33 0.23 3.44 -5.20
N PHE A 34 0.00 4.50 -4.45
CA PHE A 34 -1.22 4.74 -3.70
C PHE A 34 -1.72 6.18 -3.81
N TYR A 35 -3.04 6.33 -3.73
CA TYR A 35 -3.71 7.59 -3.46
C TYR A 35 -4.09 7.68 -1.99
N ARG A 36 -4.67 6.63 -1.40
CA ARG A 36 -5.03 6.65 0.02
C ARG A 36 -5.14 5.25 0.61
N ILE A 37 -4.08 4.84 1.29
CA ILE A 37 -4.08 3.60 2.05
C ILE A 37 -5.12 3.70 3.18
N GLN A 38 -5.98 2.70 3.31
CA GLN A 38 -6.98 2.62 4.39
C GLN A 38 -6.86 1.38 5.28
N GLY A 39 -6.30 0.30 4.77
CA GLY A 39 -6.26 -0.98 5.47
C GLY A 39 -5.03 -1.77 5.05
N MET A 40 -4.50 -2.53 6.01
CA MET A 40 -3.39 -3.45 5.76
C MET A 40 -3.45 -4.67 6.68
N THR A 41 -2.92 -5.79 6.19
CA THR A 41 -2.65 -6.98 7.01
C THR A 41 -1.41 -7.70 6.50
N VAL A 42 -0.77 -8.48 7.36
CA VAL A 42 0.37 -9.33 7.01
C VAL A 42 -0.04 -10.79 7.17
N SER A 43 0.27 -11.59 6.17
CA SER A 43 0.03 -13.03 6.17
C SER A 43 1.16 -13.79 6.88
N ALA A 44 0.93 -15.07 7.20
CA ALA A 44 1.91 -15.90 7.92
C ALA A 44 3.23 -16.12 7.15
N ASN A 45 3.23 -15.94 5.83
CA ASN A 45 4.42 -16.01 4.96
C ASN A 45 5.03 -14.62 4.66
N GLY A 46 4.61 -13.57 5.37
CA GLY A 46 5.20 -12.24 5.25
C GLY A 46 4.64 -11.38 4.12
N VAL A 47 3.65 -11.85 3.35
CA VAL A 47 3.03 -11.02 2.30
C VAL A 47 2.16 -9.94 2.96
N ILE A 48 2.39 -8.69 2.56
CA ILE A 48 1.68 -7.50 3.01
C ILE A 48 0.55 -7.21 2.02
N TYR A 49 -0.69 -7.17 2.51
CA TYR A 49 -1.89 -6.83 1.74
C TYR A 49 -2.31 -5.42 2.10
N VAL A 50 -2.57 -4.59 1.10
CA VAL A 50 -2.85 -3.16 1.27
C VAL A 50 -4.07 -2.79 0.43
N THR A 51 -5.00 -2.05 1.02
CA THR A 51 -6.20 -1.56 0.33
C THR A 51 -6.14 -0.05 0.12
N ASP A 52 -6.37 0.36 -1.12
CA ASP A 52 -6.67 1.74 -1.51
C ASP A 52 -8.03 1.79 -2.20
N PRO A 53 -9.08 2.30 -1.53
CA PRO A 53 -10.42 2.34 -2.09
C PRO A 53 -10.53 3.19 -3.36
N TYR A 54 -9.61 4.12 -3.63
CA TYR A 54 -9.60 4.89 -4.88
C TYR A 54 -9.04 4.12 -6.06
N GLN A 55 -8.38 2.99 -5.83
CA GLN A 55 -7.93 2.10 -6.89
C GLN A 55 -8.86 0.90 -7.08
N GLY A 56 -9.75 0.61 -6.13
CA GLY A 56 -10.70 -0.51 -6.24
C GLY A 56 -10.04 -1.90 -6.22
N GLN A 57 -8.77 -1.96 -5.78
CA GLN A 57 -7.95 -3.16 -5.80
C GLN A 57 -7.24 -3.39 -4.45
N VAL A 58 -6.80 -4.61 -4.22
CA VAL A 58 -5.87 -5.00 -3.15
C VAL A 58 -4.49 -5.16 -3.76
N THR A 59 -3.50 -4.46 -3.22
CA THR A 59 -2.10 -4.51 -3.65
C THR A 59 -1.28 -5.35 -2.68
N LEU A 60 -0.39 -6.20 -3.19
CA LEU A 60 0.42 -7.14 -2.41
C LEU A 60 1.90 -6.80 -2.54
N PHE A 61 2.62 -6.89 -1.42
CA PHE A 61 4.08 -6.76 -1.37
C PHE A 61 4.74 -7.91 -0.61
N GLU A 62 6.00 -8.17 -0.94
CA GLU A 62 6.93 -8.88 -0.06
C GLU A 62 7.23 -8.04 1.20
N ASP A 63 7.78 -8.68 2.24
CA ASP A 63 8.19 -8.02 3.47
C ASP A 63 9.33 -6.99 3.26
N ASN A 64 10.11 -7.15 2.19
CA ASN A 64 11.13 -6.22 1.74
C ASN A 64 10.58 -5.03 0.92
N GLY A 65 9.27 -4.98 0.67
CA GLY A 65 8.62 -3.90 -0.08
C GLY A 65 8.53 -4.06 -1.59
N ILE A 66 8.97 -5.19 -2.16
CA ILE A 66 8.81 -5.49 -3.59
C ILE A 66 7.34 -5.74 -3.90
N PHE A 67 6.81 -5.04 -4.91
CA PHE A 67 5.47 -5.30 -5.44
C PHE A 67 5.38 -6.73 -5.98
N LEU A 68 4.38 -7.48 -5.51
CA LEU A 68 4.13 -8.85 -5.94
C LEU A 68 3.04 -8.91 -6.99
N ASN A 69 1.86 -8.37 -6.66
CA ASN A 69 0.67 -8.48 -7.49
C ASN A 69 -0.41 -7.50 -7.01
N LYS A 70 -1.50 -7.40 -7.78
CA LYS A 70 -2.75 -6.76 -7.38
C LYS A 70 -3.94 -7.55 -7.87
N PHE A 71 -5.06 -7.46 -7.15
CA PHE A 71 -6.32 -8.05 -7.59
C PHE A 71 -7.53 -7.22 -7.18
N GLY A 72 -8.64 -7.42 -7.89
CA GLY A 72 -9.86 -6.63 -7.72
C GLY A 72 -9.92 -5.48 -8.71
N GLU A 73 -11.15 -5.08 -9.01
CA GLU A 73 -11.48 -3.96 -9.86
C GLU A 73 -12.82 -3.37 -9.40
N TYR A 74 -13.13 -2.16 -9.87
CA TYR A 74 -14.43 -1.58 -9.63
C TYR A 74 -15.53 -2.41 -10.29
N GLY A 75 -16.56 -2.76 -9.52
CA GLY A 75 -17.75 -3.41 -10.06
C GLY A 75 -18.49 -2.50 -11.05
N THR A 76 -19.08 -3.11 -12.07
CA THR A 76 -19.97 -2.43 -13.02
C THR A 76 -21.44 -2.67 -12.62
N THR A 77 -22.34 -1.79 -13.08
CA THR A 77 -23.80 -1.89 -12.87
C THR A 77 -24.47 -2.60 -14.04
#